data_AF-A0A2L2BMZ1-F1
#
_entry.id   AF-A0A2L2BMZ1-F1
#
_cell.length_a   1.000
_cell.length_b   1.000
_cell.length_c   1.000
_cell.angle_alpha   90.00
_cell.angle_beta   90.00
_cell.angle_gamma   90.00
#
_symmetry.space_group_name_H-M   'P 1'
#
loop_
_entity.id
_entity.type
_entity.pdbx_description
1 polymer ?
#
loop_
_entity_poly.entity_id
_entity_poly.type
_entity_poly.pdbx_seq_one_letter_code
_entity_poly.pdbx_strand_id
1 'polypeptide(L)'
;MEAALEEAFWGSPASHGKRASIYRDGFVTGRPHNFRHPIAARWGYLTARRYFGEFSLTSREVEKLLALSPHSSVFAARQALPEDIWHRAKKIVVVRNPWDKAVSDFYWKTRGRGLLDNDFDLFQSYAHQAMPIALESEMTQHWDDTWVCIRFENLLEDFQRLVVKLGGIPPSALPKYKTAVRPTGSAYQHLYTQESRDTVGANWKGWVEQFGYRFE
;
A
#
# COMPACT_ATOMS: atom_id res chain seq x y z
N MET A 1 -1.93 -7.18 -2.19
CA MET A 1 -2.44 -7.10 -0.81
C MET A 1 -3.95 -7.19 -0.78
N GLU A 2 -4.69 -6.20 -1.30
CA GLU A 2 -6.17 -6.21 -1.29
C GLU A 2 -6.81 -7.52 -1.78
N ALA A 3 -6.43 -7.99 -2.97
CA ALA A 3 -6.95 -9.24 -3.53
C ALA A 3 -6.58 -10.48 -2.69
N ALA A 4 -5.44 -10.46 -2.00
CA ALA A 4 -5.02 -11.56 -1.12
C ALA A 4 -5.77 -11.53 0.22
N LEU A 5 -6.16 -10.34 0.71
CA LEU A 5 -7.03 -10.24 1.88
C LEU A 5 -8.42 -10.75 1.54
N GLU A 6 -8.94 -10.42 0.35
CA GLU A 6 -10.23 -10.93 -0.09
C GLU A 6 -10.28 -12.48 -0.08
N GLU A 7 -9.23 -13.11 -0.58
CA GLU A 7 -9.09 -14.56 -0.56
C GLU A 7 -8.99 -15.11 0.87
N ALA A 8 -8.17 -14.49 1.71
CA ALA A 8 -7.87 -14.95 3.07
C ALA A 8 -9.09 -15.02 4.01
N PHE A 9 -10.09 -14.15 3.84
CA PHE A 9 -11.27 -14.12 4.71
C PHE A 9 -12.55 -14.62 4.03
N TRP A 10 -12.69 -14.45 2.69
CA TRP A 10 -13.92 -14.82 1.98
C TRP A 10 -13.72 -15.91 0.92
N GLY A 11 -12.55 -16.55 0.88
CA GLY A 11 -12.28 -17.74 0.05
C GLY A 11 -12.42 -17.49 -1.45
N SER A 12 -12.30 -16.23 -1.88
CA SER A 12 -12.56 -15.82 -3.25
C SER A 12 -11.26 -15.57 -4.00
N PRO A 13 -11.09 -16.08 -5.23
CA PRO A 13 -9.81 -15.97 -5.93
C PRO A 13 -9.39 -14.52 -6.12
N ALA A 14 -8.14 -14.22 -5.72
CA ALA A 14 -7.52 -12.91 -5.91
C ALA A 14 -7.52 -12.49 -7.39
N SER A 15 -8.23 -11.40 -7.72
CA SER A 15 -8.32 -10.89 -9.09
C SER A 15 -7.92 -9.42 -9.16
N HIS A 16 -7.04 -9.09 -10.10
CA HIS A 16 -6.66 -7.71 -10.37
C HIS A 16 -7.74 -7.01 -11.20
N GLY A 17 -8.17 -5.82 -10.77
CA GLY A 17 -9.15 -5.02 -11.52
C GLY A 17 -10.62 -5.31 -11.20
N LYS A 18 -10.90 -6.21 -10.24
CA LYS A 18 -12.26 -6.34 -9.70
C LYS A 18 -12.67 -5.09 -8.91
N ARG A 19 -13.98 -4.86 -8.97
CA ARG A 19 -14.75 -3.91 -8.16
C ARG A 19 -14.68 -4.30 -6.69
N ALA A 20 -14.46 -3.33 -5.80
CA ALA A 20 -14.39 -3.58 -4.37
C ALA A 20 -15.71 -4.16 -3.82
N SER A 21 -15.62 -4.92 -2.74
CA SER A 21 -16.78 -5.45 -2.01
C SER A 21 -16.65 -5.06 -0.54
N ILE A 22 -17.74 -4.57 0.05
CA ILE A 22 -17.85 -4.32 1.49
C ILE A 22 -18.66 -5.47 2.08
N TYR A 23 -18.04 -6.20 3.00
CA TYR A 23 -18.65 -7.33 3.69
C TYR A 23 -19.05 -6.93 5.13
N ARG A 24 -20.06 -7.60 5.72
CA ARG A 24 -20.63 -7.25 7.04
C ARG A 24 -19.65 -7.36 8.21
N ASP A 25 -18.61 -8.16 8.06
CA ASP A 25 -17.50 -8.32 9.01
C ASP A 25 -16.42 -7.21 8.89
N GLY A 26 -16.61 -6.30 7.95
CA GLY A 26 -16.02 -4.97 8.00
C GLY A 26 -14.76 -4.75 7.18
N PHE A 27 -14.50 -5.62 6.21
CA PHE A 27 -13.39 -5.45 5.30
C PHE A 27 -13.74 -4.58 4.09
N VAL A 28 -12.85 -3.64 3.80
CA VAL A 28 -12.96 -2.66 2.71
C VAL A 28 -11.69 -2.74 1.87
N THR A 29 -11.81 -3.13 0.59
CA THR A 29 -10.71 -2.97 -0.38
C THR A 29 -10.84 -1.64 -1.13
N GLY A 30 -9.72 -0.96 -1.35
CA GLY A 30 -9.62 0.46 -1.64
C GLY A 30 -9.91 0.86 -3.08
N ARG A 31 -11.14 0.61 -3.57
CA ARG A 31 -11.65 1.27 -4.79
C ARG A 31 -13.08 1.76 -4.62
N PRO A 32 -13.31 3.09 -4.56
CA PRO A 32 -14.64 3.72 -4.51
C PRO A 32 -15.50 3.46 -5.76
N HIS A 33 -14.88 3.02 -6.86
CA HIS A 33 -15.56 2.90 -8.14
C HIS A 33 -16.13 1.51 -8.37
N ASN A 34 -17.43 1.44 -8.08
CA ASN A 34 -18.41 0.42 -8.43
C ASN A 34 -18.36 -0.86 -7.60
N PHE A 35 -19.52 -1.24 -7.08
CA PHE A 35 -19.71 -2.38 -6.21
C PHE A 35 -20.75 -3.34 -6.82
N ARG A 36 -20.33 -4.47 -7.40
CA ARG A 36 -21.22 -5.58 -7.80
C ARG A 36 -20.38 -6.87 -7.89
N HIS A 37 -20.63 -7.87 -7.03
CA HIS A 37 -19.99 -9.19 -7.13
C HIS A 37 -20.94 -10.33 -6.67
N PRO A 38 -20.89 -11.55 -7.27
CA PRO A 38 -21.74 -12.70 -6.93
C PRO A 38 -21.54 -13.34 -5.53
N ILE A 39 -20.52 -12.94 -4.77
CA ILE A 39 -20.35 -13.32 -3.35
C ILE A 39 -21.40 -12.63 -2.45
N ALA A 40 -21.99 -11.52 -2.94
CA ALA A 40 -22.95 -10.67 -2.24
C ALA A 40 -24.19 -11.39 -1.72
N ALA A 41 -24.62 -12.49 -2.37
CA ALA A 41 -25.80 -13.25 -1.95
C ALA A 41 -25.56 -14.05 -0.66
N ARG A 42 -24.31 -14.43 -0.36
CA ARG A 42 -23.95 -15.25 0.81
C ARG A 42 -23.68 -14.43 2.07
N TRP A 43 -23.26 -13.16 1.93
CA TRP A 43 -22.76 -12.34 3.05
C TRP A 43 -23.52 -11.01 3.27
N GLY A 44 -24.44 -10.63 2.38
CA GLY A 44 -25.28 -9.44 2.52
C GLY A 44 -24.54 -8.13 2.19
N TYR A 45 -24.72 -7.64 0.96
CA TYR A 45 -24.08 -6.40 0.49
C TYR A 45 -24.59 -5.14 1.22
N LEU A 46 -23.67 -4.24 1.59
CA LEU A 46 -23.97 -2.91 2.10
C LEU A 46 -23.38 -1.85 1.17
N THR A 47 -24.13 -0.78 0.90
CA THR A 47 -23.51 0.43 0.31
C THR A 47 -22.53 1.02 1.32
N ALA A 48 -21.51 1.75 0.87
CA ALA A 48 -20.60 2.47 1.78
C ALA A 48 -21.37 3.32 2.79
N ARG A 49 -22.42 4.03 2.34
CA ARG A 49 -23.31 4.80 3.24
C ARG A 49 -24.00 3.94 4.29
N ARG A 50 -24.48 2.75 3.93
CA ARG A 50 -25.15 1.85 4.89
C ARG A 50 -24.16 1.25 5.88
N TYR A 51 -23.02 0.77 5.39
CA TYR A 51 -21.97 0.21 6.24
C TYR A 51 -21.38 1.25 7.19
N PHE A 52 -20.92 2.38 6.67
CA PHE A 52 -20.35 3.44 7.51
C PHE A 52 -21.41 4.18 8.35
N GLY A 53 -22.68 4.14 7.95
CA GLY A 53 -23.79 4.61 8.78
C GLY A 53 -23.96 3.82 10.07
N GLU A 54 -23.62 2.52 10.09
CA GLU A 54 -23.59 1.70 11.32
C GLU A 54 -22.48 2.17 12.29
N PHE A 55 -21.47 2.87 11.76
CA PHE A 55 -20.43 3.55 12.54
C PHE A 55 -20.71 5.05 12.73
N SER A 56 -21.96 5.49 12.50
CA SER A 56 -22.41 6.88 12.70
C SER A 56 -21.71 7.92 11.81
N LEU A 57 -21.11 7.53 10.68
CA LEU A 57 -20.61 8.52 9.70
C LEU A 57 -21.76 9.23 8.99
N THR A 58 -21.62 10.53 8.83
CA THR A 58 -22.46 11.37 7.98
C THR A 58 -22.20 11.11 6.49
N SER A 59 -23.17 11.46 5.64
CA SER A 59 -23.00 11.36 4.17
C SER A 59 -21.75 12.08 3.66
N ARG A 60 -21.40 13.23 4.25
CA ARG A 60 -20.23 14.03 3.89
C ARG A 60 -18.92 13.35 4.27
N GLU A 61 -18.86 12.68 5.43
CA GLU A 61 -17.68 11.91 5.85
C GLU A 61 -17.49 10.68 4.98
N VAL A 62 -18.58 9.98 4.64
CA VAL A 62 -18.53 8.87 3.68
C VAL A 62 -18.02 9.35 2.32
N GLU A 63 -18.43 10.54 1.85
CA GLU A 63 -17.92 11.11 0.61
C GLU A 63 -16.42 11.43 0.66
N LYS A 64 -15.92 11.98 1.77
CA LYS A 64 -14.47 12.19 1.96
C LYS A 64 -13.70 10.86 1.95
N LEU A 65 -14.24 9.84 2.61
CA LEU A 65 -13.63 8.51 2.64
C LEU A 65 -13.58 7.87 1.25
N LEU A 66 -14.66 8.02 0.47
CA LEU A 66 -14.72 7.59 -0.92
C LEU A 66 -13.87 8.44 -1.87
N ALA A 67 -13.39 9.61 -1.45
CA ALA A 67 -12.47 10.42 -2.24
C ALA A 67 -10.99 10.00 -2.04
N LEU A 68 -10.69 9.15 -1.06
CA LEU A 68 -9.34 8.63 -0.86
C LEU A 68 -8.94 7.75 -2.05
N SER A 69 -7.72 7.95 -2.50
CA SER A 69 -7.05 7.19 -3.55
C SER A 69 -5.80 6.47 -3.01
N PRO A 70 -5.21 5.52 -3.75
CA PRO A 70 -3.94 4.92 -3.37
C PRO A 70 -2.89 6.02 -3.10
N HIS A 71 -2.14 5.88 -2.00
CA HIS A 71 -1.14 6.86 -1.57
C HIS A 71 -1.68 8.21 -1.12
N SER A 72 -2.98 8.33 -0.84
CA SER A 72 -3.51 9.49 -0.10
C SER A 72 -2.73 9.68 1.20
N SER A 73 -2.54 10.93 1.58
CA SER A 73 -1.75 11.28 2.76
C SER A 73 -2.44 10.82 4.05
N VAL A 74 -1.67 10.70 5.14
CA VAL A 74 -2.20 10.31 6.45
C VAL A 74 -3.18 11.35 6.95
N PHE A 75 -2.87 12.62 6.73
CA PHE A 75 -3.75 13.74 7.04
C PHE A 75 -5.09 13.63 6.32
N ALA A 76 -5.09 13.38 5.01
CA ALA A 76 -6.31 13.20 4.23
C ALA A 76 -7.15 12.01 4.76
N ALA A 77 -6.50 10.88 5.07
CA ALA A 77 -7.16 9.71 5.63
C ALA A 77 -7.76 9.99 7.01
N ARG A 78 -7.04 10.71 7.89
CA ARG A 78 -7.54 11.10 9.22
C ARG A 78 -8.73 12.05 9.13
N GLN A 79 -8.71 13.02 8.21
CA GLN A 79 -9.84 13.94 8.00
C GLN A 79 -11.10 13.27 7.42
N ALA A 80 -10.93 12.11 6.80
CA ALA A 80 -12.02 11.34 6.23
C ALA A 80 -12.73 10.43 7.24
N LEU A 81 -12.18 10.29 8.45
CA LEU A 81 -12.70 9.40 9.49
C LEU A 81 -13.01 10.17 10.78
N PRO A 82 -14.11 9.84 11.48
CA PRO A 82 -14.33 10.25 12.86
C PRO A 82 -13.14 9.87 13.76
N GLU A 83 -12.87 10.70 14.77
CA GLU A 83 -11.70 10.55 15.64
C GLU A 83 -11.71 9.23 16.43
N ASP A 84 -12.86 8.81 16.95
CA ASP A 84 -13.02 7.54 17.66
C ASP A 84 -12.71 6.33 16.75
N ILE A 85 -13.14 6.39 15.50
CA ILE A 85 -12.87 5.37 14.48
C ILE A 85 -11.39 5.36 14.13
N TRP A 86 -10.79 6.53 13.91
CA TRP A 86 -9.36 6.65 13.66
C TRP A 86 -8.56 5.98 14.78
N HIS A 87 -8.87 6.25 16.04
CA HIS A 87 -8.10 5.69 17.16
C HIS A 87 -8.27 4.19 17.40
N ARG A 88 -9.36 3.57 16.93
CA ARG A 88 -9.56 2.11 17.06
C ARG A 88 -9.22 1.32 15.80
N ALA A 89 -9.27 1.95 14.63
CA ALA A 89 -9.04 1.29 13.36
C ALA A 89 -7.57 0.86 13.22
N LYS A 90 -7.36 -0.41 12.85
CA LYS A 90 -6.04 -0.89 12.45
C LYS A 90 -5.68 -0.34 11.08
N LYS A 91 -4.49 0.27 10.99
CA LYS A 91 -3.97 0.91 9.76
C LYS A 91 -2.89 0.03 9.18
N ILE A 92 -3.19 -0.66 8.08
CA ILE A 92 -2.25 -1.58 7.46
C ILE A 92 -1.46 -0.83 6.40
N VAL A 93 -0.13 -0.81 6.53
CA VAL A 93 0.77 -0.17 5.57
C VAL A 93 1.82 -1.16 5.08
N VAL A 94 2.13 -1.07 3.78
CA VAL A 94 3.28 -1.77 3.21
C VAL A 94 4.44 -0.79 3.13
N VAL A 95 5.55 -1.13 3.77
CA VAL A 95 6.80 -0.36 3.73
C VAL A 95 7.82 -1.11 2.88
N ARG A 96 8.78 -0.37 2.33
CA ARG A 96 9.86 -0.92 1.51
C ARG A 96 11.14 -0.16 1.77
N ASN A 97 12.27 -0.83 1.59
CA ASN A 97 13.58 -0.23 1.55
C ASN A 97 13.56 0.97 0.59
N PRO A 98 13.94 2.19 1.05
CA PRO A 98 13.78 3.40 0.26
C PRO A 98 14.63 3.40 -1.02
N TRP A 99 15.79 2.75 -0.98
CA TRP A 99 16.69 2.67 -2.14
C TRP A 99 16.12 1.74 -3.22
N ASP A 100 15.65 0.56 -2.84
CA ASP A 100 14.96 -0.36 -3.75
C ASP A 100 13.62 0.22 -4.24
N LYS A 101 12.92 0.95 -3.38
CA LYS A 101 11.70 1.68 -3.75
C LYS A 101 11.99 2.72 -4.81
N ALA A 102 13.02 3.55 -4.67
CA ALA A 102 13.34 4.57 -5.66
C ALA A 102 13.67 3.96 -7.04
N VAL A 103 14.39 2.83 -7.09
CA VAL A 103 14.61 2.09 -8.33
C VAL A 103 13.30 1.53 -8.89
N SER A 104 12.44 0.97 -8.05
CA SER A 104 11.12 0.50 -8.46
C SER A 104 10.25 1.62 -9.04
N ASP A 105 10.27 2.81 -8.41
CA ASP A 105 9.50 3.97 -8.86
C ASP A 105 10.07 4.53 -10.17
N PHE A 106 11.40 4.53 -10.34
CA PHE A 106 12.06 4.88 -11.60
C PHE A 106 11.54 4.02 -12.75
N TYR A 107 11.70 2.69 -12.65
CA TYR A 107 11.22 1.76 -13.68
C TYR A 107 9.72 1.83 -13.91
N TRP A 108 8.94 2.06 -12.85
CA TRP A 108 7.51 2.27 -13.00
C TRP A 108 7.21 3.51 -13.83
N LYS A 109 7.86 4.64 -13.58
CA LYS A 109 7.63 5.91 -14.31
C LYS A 109 8.15 5.88 -15.74
N THR A 110 9.16 5.07 -16.01
CA THR A 110 9.79 4.95 -17.34
C THR A 110 9.29 3.77 -18.16
N ARG A 111 8.40 2.93 -17.61
CA ARG A 111 7.80 1.80 -18.32
C ARG A 111 7.24 2.22 -19.69
N GLY A 112 7.51 1.41 -20.70
CA GLY A 112 7.07 1.66 -22.07
C GLY A 112 7.91 2.68 -22.85
N ARG A 113 9.01 3.21 -22.29
CA ARG A 113 9.89 4.19 -22.97
C ARG A 113 11.10 3.59 -23.70
N GLY A 114 11.24 2.26 -23.76
CA GLY A 114 12.35 1.62 -24.51
C GLY A 114 13.73 1.82 -23.87
N LEU A 115 13.78 1.79 -22.54
CA LEU A 115 14.99 1.91 -21.72
C LEU A 115 15.89 0.67 -21.87
N LEU A 116 16.97 0.72 -22.64
CA LEU A 116 17.95 -0.38 -22.67
C LEU A 116 19.43 0.07 -22.65
N ASP A 117 19.77 1.34 -22.93
CA ASP A 117 21.17 1.77 -23.04
C ASP A 117 21.62 2.90 -22.08
N ASN A 118 20.71 3.52 -21.31
CA ASN A 118 21.04 4.70 -20.47
C ASN A 118 20.40 4.71 -19.06
N ASP A 119 19.94 3.56 -18.56
CA ASP A 119 19.23 3.46 -17.29
C ASP A 119 20.01 4.00 -16.10
N PHE A 120 21.32 3.78 -16.08
CA PHE A 120 22.17 4.23 -14.98
C PHE A 120 22.20 5.76 -14.86
N ASP A 121 22.43 6.46 -15.97
CA ASP A 121 22.51 7.93 -15.99
C ASP A 121 21.15 8.58 -15.76
N LEU A 122 20.10 8.01 -16.37
CA LEU A 122 18.73 8.45 -16.13
C LEU A 122 18.32 8.23 -14.68
N PHE A 123 18.75 7.11 -14.09
CA PHE A 123 18.50 6.83 -12.69
C PHE A 123 19.25 7.80 -11.77
N GLN A 124 20.50 8.20 -12.07
CA GLN A 124 21.20 9.22 -11.27
C GLN A 124 20.35 10.49 -11.20
N SER A 125 19.94 10.99 -12.36
CA SER A 125 19.10 12.19 -12.47
C SER A 125 17.78 12.06 -11.71
N TYR A 126 17.17 10.87 -11.74
CA TYR A 126 15.96 10.56 -10.99
C TYR A 126 16.19 10.53 -9.48
N ALA A 127 17.25 9.85 -9.02
CA ALA A 127 17.54 9.63 -7.61
C ALA A 127 17.78 10.93 -6.86
N HIS A 128 18.45 11.91 -7.48
CA HIS A 128 18.65 13.23 -6.88
C HIS A 128 17.36 14.03 -6.63
N GLN A 129 16.28 13.68 -7.33
CA GLN A 129 14.97 14.33 -7.24
C GLN A 129 13.92 13.44 -6.56
N ALA A 130 14.27 12.19 -6.24
CA ALA A 130 13.35 11.25 -5.63
C ALA A 130 13.01 11.72 -4.23
N MET A 131 11.72 11.85 -3.94
CA MET A 131 11.19 12.25 -2.64
C MET A 131 10.13 11.27 -2.15
N PRO A 132 9.99 11.09 -0.82
CA PRO A 132 8.87 10.36 -0.24
C PRO A 132 7.54 10.96 -0.70
N ILE A 133 6.57 10.08 -0.95
CA ILE A 133 5.18 10.51 -1.20
C ILE A 133 4.58 11.05 0.11
N ALA A 134 3.51 11.84 0.02
CA ALA A 134 2.89 12.46 1.20
C ALA A 134 2.56 11.46 2.31
N LEU A 135 2.04 10.27 1.96
CA LEU A 135 1.83 9.18 2.91
C LEU A 135 3.12 8.82 3.67
N GLU A 136 4.24 8.65 2.96
CA GLU A 136 5.51 8.23 3.57
C GLU A 136 6.07 9.30 4.52
N SER A 137 6.00 10.56 4.09
CA SER A 137 6.48 11.71 4.87
C SER A 137 5.67 11.96 6.14
N GLU A 138 4.34 11.83 6.05
CA GLU A 138 3.44 12.13 7.18
C GLU A 138 3.33 10.96 8.17
N MET A 139 3.43 9.73 7.70
CA MET A 139 3.15 8.55 8.52
C MET A 139 4.08 8.41 9.71
N THR A 140 5.35 8.79 9.57
CA THR A 140 6.32 8.75 10.68
C THR A 140 5.90 9.64 11.86
N GLN A 141 5.15 10.72 11.60
CA GLN A 141 4.64 11.65 12.63
C GLN A 141 3.35 11.17 13.29
N HIS A 142 2.65 10.21 12.67
CA HIS A 142 1.34 9.71 13.09
C HIS A 142 1.36 8.23 13.49
N TRP A 143 2.56 7.66 13.65
CA TRP A 143 2.75 6.26 14.00
C TRP A 143 2.31 5.99 15.44
N ASP A 144 1.54 4.93 15.63
CA ASP A 144 1.05 4.43 16.92
C ASP A 144 0.79 2.91 16.87
N ASP A 145 0.35 2.30 17.97
CA ASP A 145 0.12 0.85 18.11
C ASP A 145 -1.08 0.30 17.30
N THR A 146 -1.82 1.17 16.63
CA THR A 146 -2.87 0.77 15.69
C THR A 146 -2.34 0.48 14.30
N TRP A 147 -1.11 0.92 13.99
CA TRP A 147 -0.47 0.62 12.71
C TRP A 147 0.06 -0.80 12.66
N VAL A 148 -0.16 -1.46 11.52
CA VAL A 148 0.41 -2.76 11.19
C VAL A 148 1.34 -2.57 10.01
N CYS A 149 2.62 -2.82 10.25
CA CYS A 149 3.67 -2.75 9.26
C CYS A 149 3.79 -4.08 8.52
N ILE A 150 3.79 -4.04 7.19
CA ILE A 150 4.15 -5.15 6.32
C ILE A 150 5.39 -4.73 5.53
N ARG A 151 6.50 -5.43 5.68
CA ARG A 151 7.69 -5.18 4.87
C ARG A 151 7.54 -5.83 3.50
N PHE A 152 7.82 -5.09 2.44
CA PHE A 152 7.82 -5.63 1.08
C PHE A 152 8.83 -6.77 0.92
N GLU A 153 9.94 -6.71 1.66
CA GLU A 153 10.99 -7.73 1.67
C GLU A 153 10.50 -9.06 2.28
N ASN A 154 9.59 -9.00 3.25
CA ASN A 154 9.00 -10.15 3.95
C ASN A 154 7.50 -10.29 3.66
N LEU A 155 7.09 -9.89 2.45
CA LEU A 155 5.68 -9.60 2.15
C LEU A 155 4.74 -10.77 2.46
N LEU A 156 5.13 -12.01 2.11
CA LEU A 156 4.30 -13.20 2.38
C LEU A 156 4.18 -13.46 3.89
N GLU A 157 5.29 -13.45 4.60
CA GLU A 157 5.33 -13.80 6.02
C GLU A 157 4.58 -12.75 6.87
N ASP A 158 4.85 -11.47 6.66
CA ASP A 158 4.14 -10.39 7.35
C ASP A 158 2.65 -10.37 7.03
N PHE A 159 2.30 -10.69 5.78
CA PHE A 159 0.90 -10.84 5.39
C PHE A 159 0.21 -12.00 6.10
N GLN A 160 0.85 -13.17 6.18
CA GLN A 160 0.31 -14.33 6.90
C GLN A 160 0.09 -14.01 8.39
N ARG A 161 1.05 -13.33 9.04
CA ARG A 161 0.91 -12.88 10.43
C ARG A 161 -0.27 -11.93 10.61
N LEU A 162 -0.46 -10.96 9.70
CA LEU A 162 -1.62 -10.07 9.71
C LEU A 162 -2.93 -10.86 9.60
N VAL A 163 -3.02 -11.78 8.64
CA VAL A 163 -4.24 -12.57 8.41
C VAL A 163 -4.60 -13.39 9.65
N VAL A 164 -3.64 -14.09 10.25
CA VAL A 164 -3.86 -14.85 11.49
C VAL A 164 -4.33 -13.94 12.62
N LYS A 165 -3.69 -12.77 12.80
CA LYS A 165 -4.06 -11.81 13.85
C LYS A 165 -5.50 -11.28 13.69
N LEU A 166 -5.99 -11.21 12.46
CA LEU A 166 -7.34 -10.77 12.12
C LEU A 166 -8.35 -11.93 12.08
N GLY A 167 -7.93 -13.18 12.33
CA GLY A 167 -8.80 -14.36 12.34
C GLY A 167 -9.12 -14.96 10.97
N GLY A 168 -8.35 -14.61 9.93
CA GLY A 168 -8.49 -15.19 8.59
C GLY A 168 -7.62 -16.43 8.36
N ILE A 169 -7.70 -16.99 7.16
CA ILE A 169 -6.91 -18.16 6.73
C ILE A 169 -5.68 -17.67 5.95
N PRO A 170 -4.44 -17.83 6.47
CA PRO A 170 -3.24 -17.34 5.79
C PRO A 170 -3.03 -18.06 4.46
N PRO A 171 -2.77 -17.33 3.35
CA PRO A 171 -2.54 -17.97 2.06
C PRO A 171 -1.17 -18.63 2.02
N SER A 172 -1.02 -19.69 1.21
CA SER A 172 0.26 -20.35 0.97
C SER A 172 1.19 -19.56 0.02
N ALA A 173 0.62 -18.69 -0.82
CA ALA A 173 1.35 -17.83 -1.74
C ALA A 173 0.61 -16.51 -1.98
N LEU A 174 1.34 -15.46 -2.36
CA LEU A 174 0.75 -14.21 -2.79
C LEU A 174 0.61 -14.14 -4.32
N PRO A 175 -0.46 -13.53 -4.85
CA PRO A 175 -0.58 -13.31 -6.27
C PRO A 175 0.50 -12.35 -6.76
N LYS A 176 1.18 -12.73 -7.84
CA LYS A 176 2.24 -11.93 -8.47
C LYS A 176 1.61 -10.98 -9.49
N TYR A 177 1.70 -9.68 -9.21
CA TYR A 177 1.27 -8.64 -10.15
C TYR A 177 2.42 -7.69 -10.45
N LYS A 178 2.41 -7.09 -11.65
CA LYS A 178 3.37 -6.04 -12.08
C LYS A 178 4.85 -6.48 -12.03
N THR A 179 5.14 -7.76 -12.22
CA THR A 179 6.49 -8.32 -12.14
C THR A 179 7.40 -7.98 -13.33
N ALA A 180 6.82 -7.55 -14.46
CA ALA A 180 7.56 -7.29 -15.71
C ALA A 180 7.95 -5.81 -15.91
N VAL A 181 7.92 -4.99 -14.86
CA VAL A 181 8.22 -3.54 -14.96
C VAL A 181 9.71 -3.25 -14.92
N ARG A 182 10.50 -4.12 -14.28
CA ARG A 182 11.94 -3.98 -14.07
C ARG A 182 12.69 -5.15 -14.73
N PRO A 183 13.91 -4.95 -15.25
CA PRO A 183 14.76 -6.05 -15.70
C PRO A 183 14.97 -7.11 -14.61
N THR A 184 14.72 -8.38 -14.95
CA THR A 184 14.85 -9.51 -14.02
C THR A 184 16.31 -9.67 -13.57
N GLY A 185 16.52 -9.88 -12.26
CA GLY A 185 17.84 -10.15 -11.69
C GLY A 185 18.72 -8.91 -11.46
N SER A 186 18.25 -7.70 -11.77
CA SER A 186 18.97 -6.47 -11.46
C SER A 186 18.87 -6.15 -9.97
N ALA A 187 20.01 -6.23 -9.26
CA ALA A 187 20.15 -5.74 -7.91
C ALA A 187 20.02 -4.20 -7.93
N TYR A 188 19.22 -3.61 -7.02
CA TYR A 188 18.97 -2.15 -7.00
C TYR A 188 20.24 -1.33 -6.77
N GLN A 189 21.19 -1.92 -6.08
CA GLN A 189 22.49 -1.36 -5.74
C GLN A 189 23.30 -0.99 -6.99
N HIS A 190 23.15 -1.74 -8.09
CA HIS A 190 23.91 -1.49 -9.33
C HIS A 190 23.55 -0.17 -10.01
N LEU A 191 22.42 0.44 -9.66
CA LEU A 191 22.04 1.74 -10.18
C LEU A 191 22.53 2.90 -9.31
N TYR A 192 23.09 2.65 -8.14
CA TYR A 192 23.51 3.72 -7.24
C TYR A 192 25.00 4.06 -7.39
N THR A 193 25.28 5.36 -7.39
CA THR A 193 26.57 5.89 -6.94
C THR A 193 26.50 6.16 -5.44
N GLN A 194 27.65 6.46 -4.82
CA GLN A 194 27.66 6.90 -3.42
C GLN A 194 26.82 8.17 -3.22
N GLU A 195 26.91 9.11 -4.16
CA GLU A 195 26.19 10.38 -4.10
C GLU A 195 24.67 10.21 -4.18
N SER A 196 24.18 9.41 -5.15
CA SER A 196 22.74 9.16 -5.28
C SER A 196 22.20 8.31 -4.12
N ARG A 197 23.03 7.40 -3.57
CA ARG A 197 22.68 6.64 -2.36
C ARG A 197 22.48 7.56 -1.17
N ASP A 198 23.42 8.48 -0.95
CA ASP A 198 23.36 9.41 0.19
C ASP A 198 22.20 10.39 0.05
N THR A 199 21.92 10.85 -1.17
CA THR A 199 20.77 11.72 -1.46
C THR A 199 19.45 11.02 -1.12
N VAL A 200 19.23 9.79 -1.61
CA VAL A 200 18.01 9.03 -1.29
C VAL A 200 17.92 8.73 0.20
N GLY A 201 19.04 8.39 0.84
CA GLY A 201 19.09 8.17 2.29
C GLY A 201 18.68 9.42 3.09
N ALA A 202 19.14 10.60 2.69
CA ALA A 202 18.77 11.86 3.30
C ALA A 202 17.29 12.20 3.09
N ASN A 203 16.78 12.05 1.86
CA ASN A 203 15.38 12.35 1.53
C ASN A 203 14.38 11.44 2.26
N TRP A 204 14.75 10.19 2.54
CA TRP A 204 13.95 9.23 3.33
C TRP A 204 14.42 9.09 4.79
N LYS A 205 15.15 10.06 5.35
CA LYS A 205 15.73 9.94 6.70
C LYS A 205 14.74 9.43 7.76
N GLY A 206 13.56 10.05 7.86
CA GLY A 206 12.54 9.62 8.83
C GLY A 206 12.04 8.20 8.59
N TRP A 207 11.96 7.76 7.34
CA TRP A 207 11.57 6.40 6.97
C TRP A 207 12.65 5.38 7.32
N VAL A 208 13.91 5.74 7.05
CA VAL A 208 15.10 4.95 7.39
C VAL A 208 15.19 4.76 8.90
N GLU A 209 15.03 5.83 9.67
CA GLU A 209 15.07 5.80 11.13
C GLU A 209 13.90 5.01 11.71
N GLN A 210 12.67 5.25 11.25
CA GLN A 210 11.46 4.58 11.74
C GLN A 210 11.50 3.06 11.53
N PHE A 211 12.01 2.60 10.39
CA PHE A 211 11.97 1.18 9.99
C PHE A 211 13.34 0.49 10.04
N GLY A 212 14.39 1.19 10.44
CA GLY A 212 15.74 0.65 10.52
C GLY A 212 16.28 0.15 9.18
N TYR A 213 15.92 0.80 8.08
CA TYR A 213 16.40 0.40 6.76
C TYR A 213 17.88 0.72 6.57
N ARG A 214 18.57 -0.12 5.80
CA ARG A 214 19.96 0.07 5.43
C ARG A 214 20.13 -0.19 3.93
N PHE A 215 21.16 0.41 3.37
CA PHE A 215 21.61 0.07 2.04
C PHE A 215 22.45 -1.21 2.17
N GLU A 216 21.86 -2.33 1.74
CA GLU A 216 22.44 -3.68 1.78
C GLU A 216 22.63 -4.17 0.35
#